data_AF-A0AAC9NCS2-F1
#
_entry.id   AF-A0AAC9NCS2-F1
#
_cell.length_a   1.000
_cell.length_b   1.000
_cell.length_c   1.000
_cell.angle_alpha   90.00
_cell.angle_beta   90.00
_cell.angle_gamma   90.00
#
_symmetry.space_group_name_H-M   'P 1'
#
loop_
_entity.id
_entity.type
_entity.pdbx_description
1 polymer ?
#
loop_
_entity_poly.entity_id
_entity_poly.type
_entity_poly.pdbx_seq_one_letter_code
_entity_poly.pdbx_strand_id
1 'polypeptide(L)'
;MKRASIVREKKYYELVEELKSRTKDVTFSATKALSLLMLLSRYLVNYTTVESVDEIDEDCAEIYFNYLMDNHKRLGINLTDIKRSMQLLGGILDVDVNHYLKDFSLSNVTLWMNQEK
;
A
#
# COMPACT_ATOMS: atom_id res chain seq x y z
N MET A 1 15.21 -24.33 -0.39
CA MET A 1 14.30 -23.25 -0.85
C MET A 1 12.83 -23.39 -0.38
N LYS A 2 12.25 -24.60 -0.20
CA LYS A 2 10.86 -24.75 0.29
C LYS A 2 10.58 -24.09 1.66
N ARG A 3 11.52 -24.18 2.62
CA ARG A 3 11.36 -23.56 3.95
C ARG A 3 11.24 -22.03 3.92
N ALA A 4 12.08 -21.34 3.14
CA ALA A 4 12.00 -19.88 3.00
C ALA A 4 10.69 -19.42 2.33
N SER A 5 10.15 -20.21 1.40
CA SER A 5 8.84 -19.94 0.80
C SER A 5 7.71 -20.05 1.82
N ILE A 6 7.71 -21.10 2.65
CA ILE A 6 6.70 -21.33 3.69
C ILE A 6 6.77 -20.23 4.76
N VAL A 7 7.97 -19.82 5.17
CA VAL A 7 8.16 -18.72 6.14
C VAL A 7 7.59 -17.41 5.60
N ARG A 8 7.88 -17.06 4.34
CA ARG A 8 7.32 -15.86 3.70
C ARG A 8 5.81 -15.91 3.56
N GLU A 9 5.26 -17.06 3.19
CA GLU A 9 3.80 -17.24 3.09
C GLU A 9 3.12 -17.07 4.45
N LYS A 10 3.67 -17.70 5.50
CA LYS A 10 3.18 -17.51 6.87
C LYS A 10 3.22 -16.04 7.27
N LYS A 11 4.35 -15.37 7.00
CA LYS A 11 4.52 -13.95 7.34
C LYS A 11 3.52 -13.05 6.63
N TYR A 12 3.28 -13.33 5.35
CA TYR A 12 2.30 -12.62 4.56
C TYR A 12 0.91 -12.68 5.21
N TYR A 13 0.46 -13.85 5.65
CA TYR A 13 -0.85 -13.99 6.30
C TYR A 13 -0.90 -13.32 7.68
N GLU A 14 0.20 -13.36 8.45
CA GLU A 14 0.31 -12.66 9.74
C GLU A 14 0.15 -11.15 9.56
N LEU A 15 0.90 -10.54 8.63
CA LEU A 15 0.81 -9.10 8.34
C LEU A 15 -0.59 -8.69 7.86
N VAL A 16 -1.23 -9.52 7.01
CA VAL A 16 -2.60 -9.23 6.54
C VAL A 16 -3.59 -9.19 7.70
N GLU A 17 -3.55 -10.16 8.62
CA GLU A 17 -4.49 -10.18 9.76
C GLU A 17 -4.19 -9.06 10.77
N GLU A 18 -2.93 -8.73 11.03
CA GLU A 18 -2.57 -7.57 11.86
C GLU A 18 -3.11 -6.26 11.28
N LEU A 19 -2.86 -5.99 9.99
CA LEU A 19 -3.34 -4.77 9.32
C LEU A 19 -4.87 -4.71 9.29
N LYS A 20 -5.52 -5.84 9.03
CA LYS A 20 -6.98 -5.95 9.02
C LYS A 20 -7.57 -5.65 10.39
N SER A 21 -6.94 -6.11 11.47
CA SER A 21 -7.39 -5.81 12.85
C SER A 21 -7.32 -4.32 13.21
N ARG A 22 -6.39 -3.59 12.57
CA ARG A 22 -6.19 -2.14 12.76
C ARG A 22 -7.05 -1.29 11.82
N THR A 23 -7.68 -1.90 10.82
CA THR A 23 -8.53 -1.19 9.86
C THR A 23 -9.83 -0.74 10.53
N LYS A 24 -10.11 0.56 10.50
CA LYS A 24 -11.35 1.17 11.00
C LYS A 24 -12.01 1.98 9.88
N ASP A 25 -13.33 2.04 9.89
CA ASP A 25 -14.20 2.92 9.07
C ASP A 25 -13.60 3.41 7.75
N VAL A 26 -13.49 2.51 6.77
CA VAL A 26 -13.05 2.85 5.42
C VAL A 26 -14.21 3.40 4.58
N THR A 27 -13.93 4.36 3.69
CA THR A 27 -14.94 4.98 2.81
C THR A 27 -15.28 4.15 1.57
N PHE A 28 -14.77 2.92 1.49
CA PHE A 28 -14.91 2.01 0.34
C PHE A 28 -15.07 0.56 0.82
N SER A 29 -15.32 -0.38 -0.11
CA SER A 29 -15.69 -1.74 0.28
C SER A 29 -14.59 -2.47 1.06
N ALA A 30 -14.99 -3.27 2.04
CA ALA A 30 -14.08 -4.09 2.85
C ALA A 30 -13.22 -5.04 1.98
N THR A 31 -13.79 -5.58 0.90
CA THR A 31 -13.04 -6.39 -0.08
C THR A 31 -11.93 -5.60 -0.74
N LYS A 32 -12.18 -4.34 -1.10
CA LYS A 32 -11.16 -3.47 -1.68
C LYS A 32 -10.10 -3.10 -0.64
N ALA A 33 -10.49 -2.81 0.60
CA ALA A 33 -9.53 -2.59 1.70
C ALA A 33 -8.61 -3.79 1.89
N LEU A 34 -9.18 -4.99 2.03
CA LEU A 34 -8.41 -6.22 2.14
C LEU A 34 -7.44 -6.42 0.97
N SER A 35 -7.88 -6.17 -0.27
CA SER A 35 -7.00 -6.31 -1.44
C SER A 35 -5.80 -5.36 -1.40
N LEU A 36 -5.96 -4.15 -0.86
CA LEU A 36 -4.86 -3.19 -0.70
C LEU A 36 -3.91 -3.59 0.44
N LEU A 37 -4.44 -4.12 1.55
CA LEU A 37 -3.62 -4.66 2.64
C LEU A 37 -2.81 -5.89 2.20
N MET A 38 -3.42 -6.77 1.41
CA MET A 38 -2.73 -7.90 0.78
C MET A 38 -1.62 -7.43 -0.15
N LEU A 39 -1.83 -6.35 -0.91
CA LEU A 39 -0.80 -5.78 -1.77
C LEU A 39 0.39 -5.24 -0.96
N LEU A 40 0.14 -4.49 0.12
CA LEU A 40 1.17 -4.02 1.04
C LEU A 40 1.91 -5.21 1.67
N SER A 41 1.19 -6.19 2.23
CA SER A 41 1.80 -7.35 2.89
C SER A 41 2.70 -8.14 1.94
N ARG A 42 2.28 -8.28 0.68
CA ARG A 42 3.10 -8.89 -0.37
C ARG A 42 4.33 -8.05 -0.68
N TYR A 43 4.22 -6.73 -0.69
CA TYR A 43 5.37 -5.85 -0.89
C TYR A 43 6.38 -6.02 0.25
N LEU A 44 5.94 -5.92 1.50
CA LEU A 44 6.81 -6.02 2.68
C LEU A 44 7.61 -7.34 2.69
N VAL A 45 6.92 -8.47 2.55
CA VAL A 45 7.56 -9.80 2.58
C VAL A 45 8.58 -10.04 1.45
N ASN A 46 8.45 -9.33 0.33
CA ASN A 46 9.32 -9.53 -0.83
C ASN A 46 10.45 -8.51 -0.94
N TYR A 47 10.26 -7.30 -0.40
CA TYR A 47 11.14 -6.17 -0.68
C TYR A 47 11.66 -5.46 0.58
N THR A 48 11.20 -5.84 1.77
CA THR A 48 11.65 -5.23 3.03
C THR A 48 12.06 -6.28 4.06
N THR A 49 12.58 -5.82 5.19
CA THR A 49 12.91 -6.63 6.37
C THR A 49 11.89 -6.44 7.50
N VAL A 50 10.72 -5.86 7.20
CA VAL A 50 9.68 -5.57 8.19
C VAL A 50 9.09 -6.87 8.72
N GLU A 51 9.16 -7.06 10.04
CA GLU A 51 8.65 -8.23 10.73
C GLU A 51 7.33 -7.96 11.47
N SER A 52 6.88 -6.73 11.63
CA SER A 52 5.58 -6.46 12.27
C SER A 52 4.96 -5.18 11.75
N VAL A 53 3.64 -5.01 11.91
CA VAL A 53 2.98 -3.76 11.51
C VAL A 53 3.51 -2.56 12.29
N ASP A 54 4.02 -2.78 13.51
CA ASP A 54 4.60 -1.73 14.36
C ASP A 54 5.97 -1.23 13.86
N GLU A 55 6.62 -1.96 12.95
CA GLU A 55 7.87 -1.54 12.30
C GLU A 55 7.63 -0.74 11.01
N ILE A 56 6.37 -0.57 10.59
CA ILE A 56 6.05 0.21 9.39
C ILE A 56 6.00 1.69 9.77
N ASP A 57 7.12 2.37 9.55
CA ASP A 57 7.25 3.81 9.70
C ASP A 57 6.86 4.59 8.43
N GLU A 58 6.98 5.92 8.52
CA GLU A 58 6.67 6.83 7.43
C GLU A 58 7.56 6.60 6.20
N ASP A 59 8.87 6.37 6.40
CA ASP A 59 9.82 6.08 5.31
C ASP A 59 9.42 4.79 4.57
N CYS A 60 9.03 3.74 5.30
CA CYS A 60 8.56 2.49 4.69
C CYS A 60 7.29 2.71 3.87
N ALA A 61 6.34 3.49 4.40
CA ALA A 61 5.11 3.84 3.71
C ALA A 61 5.37 4.68 2.44
N GLU A 62 6.28 5.65 2.50
CA GLU A 62 6.71 6.45 1.37
C GLU A 62 7.27 5.60 0.24
N ILE A 63 8.24 4.74 0.55
CA ILE A 63 8.89 3.87 -0.44
C ILE A 63 7.83 2.94 -1.07
N TYR A 64 6.88 2.45 -0.27
CA TYR A 64 5.76 1.66 -0.80
C TYR A 64 4.86 2.48 -1.75
N PHE A 65 4.52 3.72 -1.41
CA PHE A 65 3.70 4.57 -2.29
C PHE A 65 4.42 4.89 -3.60
N ASN A 66 5.72 5.17 -3.56
CA ASN A 66 6.54 5.35 -4.75
C ASN A 66 6.57 4.08 -5.60
N TYR A 67 6.74 2.91 -4.96
CA TYR A 67 6.64 1.63 -5.64
C TYR A 67 5.29 1.46 -6.36
N LEU A 68 4.17 1.80 -5.72
CA LEU A 68 2.85 1.75 -6.35
C LEU A 68 2.77 2.68 -7.56
N MET A 69 3.23 3.93 -7.44
CA MET A 69 3.22 4.90 -8.53
C MET A 69 4.04 4.43 -9.73
N ASP A 70 5.25 3.94 -9.49
CA ASP A 70 6.16 3.47 -10.54
C ASP A 70 5.67 2.19 -11.24
N ASN A 71 4.91 1.35 -10.52
CA ASN A 71 4.54 0.01 -10.99
C ASN A 71 3.04 -0.18 -11.26
N HIS A 72 2.20 0.84 -11.09
CA HIS A 72 0.74 0.69 -11.07
C HIS A 72 0.16 -0.08 -12.26
N LYS A 73 0.66 0.18 -13.48
CA LYS A 73 0.28 -0.53 -14.71
C LYS A 73 0.58 -2.03 -14.64
N ARG A 74 1.78 -2.40 -14.15
CA ARG A 74 2.22 -3.79 -14.00
C ARG A 74 1.47 -4.51 -12.88
N LEU A 75 1.12 -3.78 -11.83
CA LEU A 75 0.36 -4.29 -10.68
C LEU A 75 -1.15 -4.39 -10.97
N GLY A 76 -1.62 -3.87 -12.11
CA GLY A 76 -3.04 -3.85 -12.46
C GLY A 76 -3.88 -2.96 -11.55
N ILE A 77 -3.26 -1.99 -10.88
CA ILE A 77 -3.93 -1.03 -10.00
C ILE A 77 -4.04 0.32 -10.71
N ASN A 78 -5.14 1.02 -10.47
CA ASN A 78 -5.34 2.36 -11.00
C ASN A 78 -4.98 3.42 -9.95
N LEU A 79 -4.90 4.68 -10.39
CA LEU A 79 -4.61 5.84 -9.54
C LEU A 79 -5.60 5.95 -8.36
N THR A 80 -6.88 5.65 -8.57
CA THR A 80 -7.88 5.65 -7.49
C THR A 80 -7.56 4.65 -6.39
N ASP A 81 -7.07 3.46 -6.74
CA ASP A 81 -6.67 2.44 -5.79
C ASP A 81 -5.39 2.82 -5.05
N ILE A 82 -4.45 3.53 -5.69
CA ILE A 82 -3.26 4.10 -5.02
C ILE A 82 -3.69 5.14 -3.99
N LYS A 83 -4.56 6.08 -4.37
CA LYS A 83 -5.11 7.09 -3.45
C LYS A 83 -5.81 6.44 -2.25
N ARG A 84 -6.62 5.41 -2.49
CA ARG A 84 -7.27 4.64 -1.41
C ARG A 84 -6.25 3.93 -0.53
N SER A 85 -5.15 3.42 -1.11
CA SER A 85 -4.07 2.81 -0.34
C SER A 85 -3.40 3.83 0.57
N MET A 86 -3.14 5.05 0.10
CA MET A 86 -2.59 6.13 0.92
C MET A 86 -3.54 6.48 2.08
N GLN A 87 -4.83 6.68 1.79
CA GLN A 87 -5.83 6.99 2.82
C GLN A 87 -5.98 5.88 3.86
N LEU A 88 -5.99 4.62 3.41
CA LEU A 88 -6.09 3.45 4.27
C LEU A 88 -4.89 3.33 5.21
N LEU A 89 -3.68 3.45 4.67
CA LEU A 89 -2.46 3.27 5.45
C LEU A 89 -2.18 4.47 6.37
N GLY A 90 -2.50 5.69 5.95
CA GLY A 90 -2.43 6.85 6.85
C GLY A 90 -3.29 6.67 8.10
N GLY A 91 -4.48 6.08 7.96
CA GLY A 91 -5.34 5.79 9.11
C GLY A 91 -4.88 4.59 9.97
N ILE A 92 -4.21 3.60 9.38
CA ILE A 92 -3.75 2.39 10.10
C ILE A 92 -2.43 2.63 10.84
N LEU A 93 -1.54 3.40 10.23
CA LEU A 93 -0.16 3.59 10.68
C LEU A 93 0.05 4.92 11.42
N ASP A 94 -0.99 5.76 11.51
CA ASP A 94 -0.91 7.12 12.05
C ASP A 94 0.16 7.99 11.36
N VAL A 95 0.37 7.75 10.06
CA VAL A 95 1.32 8.46 9.21
C VAL A 95 0.62 9.63 8.52
N ASP A 96 1.26 10.80 8.47
CA ASP A 96 0.70 11.97 7.76
C ASP A 96 0.76 11.78 6.24
N VAL A 97 -0.34 11.29 5.67
CA VAL A 97 -0.42 11.06 4.23
C VAL A 97 -0.81 12.29 3.41
N ASN A 98 -0.99 13.46 4.04
CA ASN A 98 -1.42 14.67 3.32
C ASN A 98 -0.39 15.15 2.30
N HIS A 99 0.91 15.02 2.61
CA HIS A 99 1.98 15.31 1.66
C HIS A 99 1.88 14.41 0.43
N TYR A 100 1.78 13.09 0.60
CA TYR A 100 1.68 12.15 -0.51
C TYR A 100 0.41 12.38 -1.34
N LEU A 101 -0.72 12.68 -0.70
CA LEU A 101 -1.96 12.98 -1.41
C LEU A 101 -1.87 14.27 -2.22
N LYS A 102 -1.21 15.30 -1.70
CA LYS A 102 -0.98 16.56 -2.40
C LYS A 102 -0.06 16.37 -3.61
N ASP A 103 1.05 15.65 -3.42
CA ASP A 103 1.98 15.31 -4.49
C ASP A 103 1.36 14.41 -5.54
N PHE A 104 0.55 13.44 -5.11
CA PHE A 104 -0.24 12.61 -5.99
C PHE A 104 -1.22 13.45 -6.81
N SER A 105 -1.92 14.40 -6.21
CA SER A 105 -2.80 15.32 -6.94
C SER A 105 -2.02 16.16 -7.96
N LEU A 106 -0.87 16.73 -7.59
CA LEU A 106 -0.05 17.55 -8.48
C LEU A 106 0.58 16.74 -9.64
N SER A 107 1.13 15.57 -9.34
CA SER A 107 1.79 14.68 -10.31
C SER A 107 0.79 14.09 -11.31
N ASN A 108 -0.45 13.86 -10.87
CA ASN A 108 -1.48 13.34 -11.74
C ASN A 108 -2.10 14.40 -12.64
N VAL A 109 -2.14 15.68 -12.26
CA VAL A 109 -2.58 16.76 -13.18
C VAL A 109 -1.79 16.70 -14.50
N THR A 110 -0.49 16.41 -14.44
CA THR A 110 0.36 16.18 -15.62
C THR A 110 0.08 14.87 -16.36
N LEU A 111 -0.42 13.83 -15.69
CA LEU A 111 -0.85 12.57 -16.32
C LEU A 111 -2.21 12.72 -17.03
N TRP A 112 -3.12 13.55 -16.52
CA TRP A 112 -4.38 13.89 -17.18
C TRP A 112 -4.15 14.74 -18.44
N MET A 113 -3.20 15.70 -18.42
CA MET A 113 -2.88 16.52 -19.61
C MET A 113 -2.19 15.75 -20.75
N ASN A 114 -1.52 14.63 -20.46
CA ASN A 114 -0.86 13.81 -21.49
C ASN A 114 -1.75 12.71 -22.09
N GLN A 115 -3.01 12.61 -21.67
CA GLN A 115 -4.00 11.71 -22.30
C GLN A 115 -4.88 12.39 -23.36
N GLU A 116 -4.72 13.70 -23.58
CA GLU A 116 -5.45 14.49 -24.59
C GLU A 116 -4.66 14.74 -25.90
N LYS A 117 -3.74 13.85 -26.30
CA LYS A 117 -3.10 13.90 -27.62
C LYS A 117 -3.28 12.63 -28.43
#